data_AF-A0A314YF41-F1
#
_entry.id   AF-A0A314YF41-F1
#
_cell.length_a   1.000
_cell.length_b   1.000
_cell.length_c   1.000
_cell.angle_alpha   90.00
_cell.angle_beta   90.00
_cell.angle_gamma   90.00
#
_symmetry.space_group_name_H-M   'P 1'
#
loop_
_entity.id
_entity.type
_entity.pdbx_description
1 polymer ?
#
loop_
_entity_poly.entity_id
_entity_poly.type
_entity_poly.pdbx_seq_one_letter_code
_entity_poly.pdbx_strand_id
1 'polypeptide(L)'
;MDPDWLNSSFYFYDENSQLVRIYVRDVLNTTKLRSVYEEVDLPWLNMRPKPSVPSKMTKQALKLRENKTMLQSPRERILSAEFGSGGQNLDSSITVKVHRSKYNRRKQEKEEEEEVLVVHGIDVQSDEYVKFDVYINLVDESIVSPSFSEFAGTFVHIPHGKRDANRKTNLKLGDSEVLEDLEADGDDSIWVTLIPRTKSCTYTVIDGLQIECMR
;
A
#
# COMPACT_ATOMS: atom_id res chain seq x y z
N MET A 1 -19.33 -12.14 -6.46
CA MET A 1 -18.34 -13.19 -6.79
C MET A 1 -18.12 -13.16 -8.28
N ASP A 2 -16.87 -13.01 -8.70
CA ASP A 2 -16.48 -12.86 -10.10
C ASP A 2 -16.47 -14.22 -10.82
N PRO A 3 -17.34 -14.44 -11.84
CA PRO A 3 -17.37 -15.67 -12.61
C PRO A 3 -16.06 -15.97 -13.35
N ASP A 4 -15.32 -14.95 -13.78
CA ASP A 4 -14.08 -15.15 -14.55
C ASP A 4 -12.98 -15.72 -13.66
N TRP A 5 -12.88 -15.22 -12.43
CA TRP A 5 -11.99 -15.79 -11.41
C TRP A 5 -12.37 -17.22 -11.06
N LEU A 6 -13.66 -17.51 -10.80
CA LEU A 6 -14.12 -18.85 -10.42
C LEU A 6 -13.91 -19.91 -11.50
N ASN A 7 -14.06 -19.52 -12.76
CA ASN A 7 -13.91 -20.40 -13.92
C ASN A 7 -12.49 -20.43 -14.50
N SER A 8 -11.56 -19.65 -13.92
CA SER A 8 -10.14 -19.77 -14.23
C SER A 8 -9.64 -21.17 -13.90
N SER A 9 -8.82 -21.72 -14.78
CA SER A 9 -8.39 -23.12 -14.71
C SER A 9 -6.92 -23.30 -14.97
N PHE A 10 -6.34 -24.32 -14.34
CA PHE A 10 -4.92 -24.65 -14.41
C PHE A 10 -4.74 -26.15 -14.70
N TYR A 11 -3.58 -26.54 -15.19
CA TYR A 11 -3.23 -27.94 -15.46
C TYR A 11 -2.08 -28.37 -14.57
N PHE A 12 -2.21 -29.54 -13.94
CA PHE A 12 -1.19 -30.16 -13.11
C PHE A 12 -1.07 -31.63 -13.46
N TYR A 13 0.10 -32.21 -13.21
CA TYR A 13 0.24 -33.67 -13.18
C TYR A 13 -0.06 -34.16 -11.77
N ASP A 14 -0.92 -35.18 -11.66
CA ASP A 14 -1.20 -35.85 -10.39
C ASP A 14 -0.12 -36.90 -10.03
N GLU A 15 -0.29 -37.57 -8.91
CA GLU A 15 0.62 -38.62 -8.43
C GLU A 15 0.73 -39.82 -9.40
N ASN A 16 -0.23 -39.99 -10.30
CA ASN A 16 -0.27 -41.03 -11.33
C ASN A 16 0.26 -40.54 -12.68
N SER A 17 0.90 -39.36 -12.71
CA SER A 17 1.37 -38.69 -13.92
C SER A 17 0.27 -38.44 -14.96
N GLN A 18 -0.98 -38.28 -14.50
CA GLN A 18 -2.09 -37.89 -15.35
C GLN A 18 -2.23 -36.37 -15.37
N LEU A 19 -2.44 -35.81 -16.56
CA LEU A 19 -2.69 -34.39 -16.71
C LEU A 19 -4.13 -34.07 -16.28
N VAL A 20 -4.28 -33.35 -15.17
CA VAL A 20 -5.56 -32.97 -14.58
C VAL A 20 -5.77 -31.47 -14.73
N ARG A 21 -6.97 -31.08 -15.18
CA ARG A 21 -7.43 -29.69 -15.19
C ARG A 21 -8.19 -29.39 -13.91
N ILE A 22 -7.84 -28.32 -13.21
CA ILE A 22 -8.55 -27.85 -12.02
C ILE A 22 -9.13 -26.46 -12.23
N TYR A 23 -10.18 -26.11 -11.50
CA TYR A 23 -10.78 -24.78 -11.48
C TYR A 23 -10.65 -24.14 -10.10
N VAL A 24 -10.56 -22.80 -10.06
CA VAL A 24 -10.49 -22.05 -8.80
C VAL A 24 -11.66 -22.37 -7.87
N ARG A 25 -12.89 -22.45 -8.41
CA ARG A 25 -14.11 -22.76 -7.63
C ARG A 25 -14.06 -24.09 -6.88
N ASP A 26 -13.27 -25.06 -7.37
CA ASP A 26 -13.19 -26.41 -6.80
C ASP A 26 -12.19 -26.50 -5.64
N VAL A 27 -11.32 -25.49 -5.47
CA VAL A 27 -10.24 -25.48 -4.46
C VAL A 27 -10.48 -24.50 -3.30
N LEU A 28 -11.62 -23.80 -3.25
CA LEU A 28 -11.93 -22.82 -2.20
C LEU A 28 -12.18 -23.47 -0.82
N ASN A 29 -12.60 -24.73 -0.79
CA ASN A 29 -12.84 -25.45 0.44
C ASN A 29 -11.80 -26.56 0.62
N THR A 30 -10.79 -26.29 1.43
CA THR A 30 -9.67 -27.21 1.72
C THR A 30 -10.13 -28.53 2.35
N THR A 31 -11.27 -28.57 3.07
CA THR A 31 -11.83 -29.82 3.62
C THR A 31 -12.29 -30.78 2.51
N LYS A 32 -12.79 -30.26 1.38
CA LYS A 32 -13.13 -31.07 0.20
C LYS A 32 -11.87 -31.65 -0.47
N LEU A 33 -10.74 -30.96 -0.35
CA LEU A 33 -9.41 -31.42 -0.73
C LEU A 33 -8.78 -32.36 0.32
N ARG A 34 -9.50 -32.64 1.42
CA ARG A 34 -9.07 -33.54 2.51
C ARG A 34 -7.78 -33.09 3.20
N SER A 35 -7.51 -31.79 3.19
CA SER A 35 -6.36 -31.17 3.87
C SER A 35 -6.84 -30.03 4.76
N VAL A 36 -6.35 -30.00 6.00
CA VAL A 36 -6.59 -28.93 6.97
C VAL A 36 -5.27 -28.55 7.64
N TYR A 37 -5.17 -27.31 8.11
CA TYR A 37 -4.05 -26.89 8.94
C TYR A 37 -4.29 -27.30 10.39
N GLU A 38 -3.21 -27.55 11.13
CA GLU A 38 -3.27 -27.71 12.58
C GLU A 38 -3.71 -26.39 13.23
N GLU A 39 -4.60 -26.48 14.22
CA GLU A 39 -5.03 -25.32 14.99
C GLU A 39 -3.93 -24.95 15.99
N VAL A 40 -3.25 -23.84 15.72
CA VAL A 40 -2.17 -23.29 16.55
C VAL A 40 -2.50 -21.87 16.97
N ASP A 41 -1.91 -21.42 18.08
CA ASP A 41 -2.06 -20.05 18.55
C ASP A 41 -1.62 -19.04 17.48
N LEU A 42 -2.41 -17.97 17.31
CA LEU A 42 -2.15 -16.90 16.34
C LEU A 42 -1.70 -15.62 17.08
N PRO A 43 -0.39 -15.47 17.41
CA PRO A 43 0.09 -14.39 18.27
C PRO A 43 -0.06 -13.00 17.65
N TRP A 44 -0.31 -12.91 16.34
CA TRP A 44 -0.44 -11.66 15.59
C TRP A 44 -1.85 -11.07 15.61
N LEU A 45 -2.88 -11.81 16.07
CA LEU A 45 -4.29 -11.34 16.04
C LEU A 45 -4.54 -10.05 16.83
N ASN A 46 -3.80 -9.84 17.93
CA ASN A 46 -3.98 -8.68 18.83
C ASN A 46 -2.79 -7.73 18.82
N MET A 47 -1.98 -7.76 17.76
CA MET A 47 -0.75 -6.94 17.63
C MET A 47 -1.00 -5.63 16.88
N ARG A 48 -2.10 -4.93 17.18
CA ARG A 48 -2.39 -3.62 16.58
C ARG A 48 -1.26 -2.63 16.94
N PRO A 49 -0.58 -2.01 15.95
CA PRO A 49 0.48 -1.04 16.18
C PRO A 49 0.05 0.15 17.04
N LYS A 50 1.01 0.88 17.57
CA LYS A 50 0.77 2.17 18.24
C LYS A 50 1.49 3.29 17.50
N PRO A 51 0.96 4.52 17.52
CA PRO A 51 1.65 5.66 16.92
C PRO A 51 3.04 5.86 17.52
N SER A 52 4.01 6.23 16.70
CA SER A 52 5.39 6.49 17.14
C SER A 52 5.47 7.69 18.09
N VAL A 53 4.56 8.65 17.95
CA VAL A 53 4.46 9.84 18.79
C VAL A 53 2.99 10.14 19.10
N PRO A 54 2.69 10.88 20.19
CA PRO A 54 1.30 11.25 20.51
C PRO A 54 0.65 12.09 19.39
N SER A 55 -0.60 11.77 19.03
CA SER A 55 -1.32 12.38 17.90
C SER A 55 -1.41 13.91 17.95
N LYS A 56 -1.44 14.51 19.15
CA LYS A 56 -1.38 15.98 19.34
C LYS A 56 -0.06 16.57 18.83
N MET A 57 1.06 15.90 19.11
CA MET A 57 2.37 16.31 18.63
C MET A 57 2.48 16.11 17.12
N THR A 58 1.94 14.99 16.61
CA THR A 58 1.85 14.71 15.17
C THR A 58 1.15 15.85 14.44
N LYS A 59 -0.07 16.22 14.88
CA LYS A 59 -0.85 17.31 14.30
C LYS A 59 -0.13 18.65 14.33
N GLN A 60 0.60 18.97 15.41
CA GLN A 60 1.40 20.19 15.49
C GLN A 60 2.57 20.18 14.50
N ALA A 61 3.30 19.07 14.40
CA ALA A 61 4.43 18.92 13.49
C ALA A 61 3.99 18.99 12.02
N LEU A 62 2.89 18.33 11.66
CA LEU A 62 2.33 18.37 10.31
C LEU A 62 1.83 19.77 9.93
N LYS A 63 1.19 20.50 10.84
CA LYS A 63 0.82 21.92 10.61
C LYS A 63 2.05 22.80 10.39
N LEU A 64 3.12 22.57 11.14
CA LEU A 64 4.37 23.30 10.94
C LEU A 64 5.00 22.97 9.57
N ARG A 65 4.95 21.70 9.15
CA ARG A 65 5.40 21.26 7.81
C ARG A 65 4.60 21.99 6.73
N GLU A 66 3.28 21.98 6.84
CA GLU A 66 2.40 22.67 5.89
C GLU A 66 2.71 24.16 5.79
N ASN A 67 2.87 24.86 6.91
CA ASN A 67 3.24 26.28 6.93
C ASN A 67 4.59 26.54 6.27
N LYS A 68 5.61 25.69 6.53
CA LYS A 68 6.92 25.80 5.90
C LYS A 68 6.85 25.61 4.38
N THR A 69 6.08 24.63 3.92
CA THR A 69 5.90 24.36 2.49
C THR A 69 5.15 25.49 1.79
N MET A 70 4.19 26.15 2.45
CA MET A 70 3.51 27.34 1.92
C MET A 70 4.41 28.59 1.83
N LEU A 71 5.46 28.67 2.66
CA LEU A 71 6.43 29.77 2.68
C LEU A 71 7.59 29.57 1.67
N GLN A 72 7.76 28.37 1.13
CA GLN A 72 8.75 28.08 0.09
C GLN A 72 8.30 28.64 -1.28
N SER A 73 9.27 28.99 -2.13
CA SER A 73 9.00 29.65 -3.41
C SER A 73 8.08 28.79 -4.31
N PRO A 74 7.32 29.37 -5.26
CA PRO A 74 6.38 28.63 -6.12
C PRO A 74 6.98 27.48 -6.95
N ARG A 75 8.31 27.34 -7.01
CA ARG A 75 9.02 26.28 -7.73
C ARG A 75 9.25 25.01 -6.89
N GLU A 76 9.19 25.11 -5.56
CA GLU A 76 9.32 23.98 -4.62
C GLU A 76 7.95 23.58 -4.06
N ARG A 77 6.87 23.85 -4.82
CA ARG A 77 5.52 23.46 -4.44
C ARG A 77 5.50 21.96 -4.20
N ILE A 78 4.89 21.58 -3.08
CA ILE A 78 4.20 20.32 -2.80
C ILE A 78 4.25 19.43 -4.05
N LEU A 79 5.05 18.35 -4.02
CA LEU A 79 4.95 17.34 -5.06
C LEU A 79 3.46 17.01 -5.17
N SER A 80 2.87 17.38 -6.31
CA SER A 80 1.50 17.08 -6.60
C SER A 80 1.32 15.57 -6.40
N ALA A 81 0.15 15.17 -5.88
CA ALA A 81 -0.16 13.75 -5.74
C ALA A 81 0.02 13.01 -7.08
N GLU A 82 -0.15 13.73 -8.19
CA GLU A 82 0.27 13.35 -9.53
C GLU A 82 1.68 13.91 -9.85
N PHE A 83 2.64 13.04 -10.17
CA PHE A 83 4.03 13.41 -10.48
C PHE A 83 4.23 13.87 -11.94
N GLY A 84 3.15 13.99 -12.70
CA GLY A 84 3.16 14.47 -14.08
C GLY A 84 3.52 13.36 -15.09
N SER A 85 3.64 13.74 -16.37
CA SER A 85 3.71 12.80 -17.50
C SER A 85 4.93 11.88 -17.52
N GLY A 86 5.97 12.18 -16.73
CA GLY A 86 7.19 11.38 -16.63
C GLY A 86 7.30 10.52 -15.36
N GLY A 87 6.35 10.66 -14.43
CA GLY A 87 6.46 10.10 -13.08
C GLY A 87 7.65 10.68 -12.29
N GLN A 88 7.93 10.10 -11.14
CA GLN A 88 9.05 10.44 -10.28
C GLN A 88 9.86 9.20 -9.90
N ASN A 89 11.18 9.31 -10.03
CA ASN A 89 12.11 8.28 -9.57
C ASN A 89 12.16 8.23 -8.04
N LEU A 90 12.12 7.03 -7.46
CA LEU A 90 12.25 6.83 -6.02
C LEU A 90 13.72 6.67 -5.58
N ASP A 91 14.54 7.68 -5.89
CA ASP A 91 15.96 7.72 -5.53
C ASP A 91 16.20 8.02 -4.04
N SER A 92 15.25 8.72 -3.42
CA SER A 92 15.26 9.21 -2.05
C SER A 92 13.83 9.16 -1.47
N SER A 93 13.66 9.52 -0.20
CA SER A 93 12.33 9.59 0.39
C SER A 93 11.48 10.66 -0.29
N ILE A 94 10.27 10.28 -0.69
CA ILE A 94 9.29 11.18 -1.31
C ILE A 94 8.17 11.38 -0.31
N THR A 95 7.87 12.64 0.03
CA THR A 95 6.73 12.98 0.89
C THR A 95 5.75 13.88 0.16
N VAL A 96 4.50 13.47 0.14
CA VAL A 96 3.43 14.05 -0.69
C VAL A 96 2.19 14.27 0.16
N LYS A 97 1.47 15.36 -0.09
CA LYS A 97 0.17 15.61 0.53
C LYS A 97 -0.92 15.07 -0.39
N VAL A 98 -1.72 14.12 0.09
CA VAL A 98 -2.79 13.45 -0.67
C VAL A 98 -4.14 13.88 -0.09
N HIS A 99 -5.03 14.38 -0.94
CA HIS A 99 -6.36 14.81 -0.54
C HIS A 99 -7.34 13.63 -0.44
N ARG A 100 -8.20 13.70 0.57
CA ARG A 100 -9.24 12.69 0.83
C ARG A 100 -10.57 13.17 0.26
N SER A 101 -11.28 12.27 -0.42
CA SER A 101 -12.59 12.58 -1.01
C SER A 101 -13.72 12.51 0.02
N LYS A 102 -13.60 11.64 1.02
CA LYS A 102 -14.52 11.47 2.14
C LYS A 102 -13.72 11.48 3.45
N TYR A 103 -14.22 12.13 4.50
CA TYR A 103 -13.60 12.19 5.82
C TYR A 103 -14.69 12.18 6.91
N ASN A 104 -14.35 11.80 8.14
CA ASN A 104 -15.30 11.53 9.23
C ASN A 104 -16.41 10.53 8.84
N ARG A 105 -16.02 9.43 8.18
CA ARG A 105 -16.96 8.40 7.74
C ARG A 105 -17.59 7.69 8.93
N ARG A 106 -18.87 7.33 8.82
CA ARG A 106 -19.54 6.54 9.87
C ARG A 106 -19.00 5.11 9.86
N LYS A 107 -19.07 4.43 11.00
CA LYS A 107 -18.63 3.03 11.11
C LYS A 107 -19.21 2.12 10.03
N GLN A 108 -20.52 2.23 9.77
CA GLN A 108 -21.20 1.46 8.73
C GLN A 108 -20.63 1.75 7.32
N GLU A 109 -20.31 3.00 7.02
CA GLU A 109 -19.73 3.37 5.72
C GLU A 109 -18.33 2.79 5.53
N LYS A 110 -17.55 2.67 6.62
CA LYS A 110 -16.22 2.02 6.59
C LYS A 110 -16.33 0.50 6.44
N GLU A 111 -17.36 -0.11 7.02
CA GLU A 111 -17.63 -1.55 6.86
C GLU A 111 -18.15 -1.90 5.45
N GLU A 112 -18.82 -0.96 4.77
CA GLU A 112 -19.33 -1.12 3.40
C GLU A 112 -18.32 -0.74 2.31
N GLU A 113 -17.49 0.28 2.53
CA GLU A 113 -16.44 0.75 1.62
C GLU A 113 -15.11 0.96 2.36
N GLU A 114 -14.06 0.25 1.98
CA GLU A 114 -12.71 0.48 2.47
C GLU A 114 -12.09 1.70 1.79
N GLU A 115 -11.45 2.59 2.55
CA GLU A 115 -10.62 3.66 1.99
C GLU A 115 -9.22 3.10 1.74
N VAL A 116 -8.75 3.30 0.52
CA VAL A 116 -7.55 2.64 -0.01
C VAL A 116 -6.62 3.71 -0.56
N LEU A 117 -5.44 3.80 0.04
CA LEU A 117 -4.30 4.52 -0.52
C LEU A 117 -3.75 3.72 -1.70
N VAL A 118 -3.73 4.34 -2.87
CA VAL A 118 -3.22 3.76 -4.11
C VAL A 118 -1.95 4.48 -4.53
N VAL A 119 -0.83 3.76 -4.57
CA VAL A 119 0.39 4.21 -5.25
C VAL A 119 0.32 3.64 -6.67
N HIS A 120 0.10 4.48 -7.67
CA HIS A 120 -0.19 4.03 -9.03
C HIS A 120 0.98 4.26 -9.99
N GLY A 121 0.99 3.47 -11.05
CA GLY A 121 1.95 3.63 -12.14
C GLY A 121 3.38 3.26 -11.75
N ILE A 122 3.55 2.28 -10.87
CA ILE A 122 4.85 1.80 -10.42
C ILE A 122 5.51 1.01 -11.57
N ASP A 123 6.56 1.58 -12.16
CA ASP A 123 7.38 0.97 -13.19
C ASP A 123 8.69 0.45 -12.59
N VAL A 124 8.95 -0.85 -12.75
CA VAL A 124 10.10 -1.56 -12.16
C VAL A 124 10.74 -2.43 -13.21
N GLN A 125 12.08 -2.45 -13.23
CA GLN A 125 12.85 -3.35 -14.06
C GLN A 125 12.63 -4.82 -13.63
N SER A 126 12.31 -5.69 -14.59
CA SER A 126 11.83 -7.06 -14.31
C SER A 126 12.85 -7.96 -13.58
N ASP A 127 14.13 -7.66 -13.74
CA ASP A 127 15.27 -8.39 -13.16
C ASP A 127 15.75 -7.81 -11.82
N GLU A 128 15.18 -6.70 -11.37
CA GLU A 128 15.59 -6.01 -10.15
C GLU A 128 14.68 -6.31 -8.96
N TYR A 129 15.29 -6.49 -7.78
CA TYR A 129 14.54 -6.58 -6.53
C TYR A 129 14.29 -5.17 -6.00
N VAL A 130 13.02 -4.78 -5.93
CA VAL A 130 12.62 -3.44 -5.45
C VAL A 130 11.79 -3.58 -4.20
N LYS A 131 12.15 -2.82 -3.17
CA LYS A 131 11.37 -2.69 -1.95
C LYS A 131 11.33 -1.24 -1.50
N PHE A 132 10.14 -0.73 -1.24
CA PHE A 132 9.94 0.53 -0.54
C PHE A 132 8.78 0.44 0.43
N ASP A 133 8.86 1.19 1.51
CA ASP A 133 7.85 1.25 2.54
C ASP A 133 6.99 2.50 2.37
N VAL A 134 5.73 2.42 2.78
CA VAL A 134 4.76 3.51 2.71
C VAL A 134 4.34 3.86 4.12
N TYR A 135 4.47 5.14 4.46
CA TYR A 135 4.07 5.69 5.74
C TYR A 135 3.01 6.78 5.57
N ILE A 136 2.08 6.87 6.52
CA ILE A 136 1.06 7.91 6.60
C ILE A 136 1.36 8.78 7.83
N ASN A 137 1.32 10.09 7.63
CA ASN A 137 1.52 11.12 8.65
C ASN A 137 2.84 10.99 9.42
N LEU A 138 3.89 10.49 8.76
CA LEU A 138 5.23 10.40 9.32
C LEU A 138 5.81 11.79 9.56
N VAL A 139 6.19 12.06 10.81
CA VAL A 139 6.75 13.35 11.25
C VAL A 139 8.26 13.37 11.35
N ASP A 140 8.89 12.22 11.59
CA ASP A 140 10.33 12.07 11.77
C ASP A 140 10.83 10.84 11.03
N GLU A 141 11.54 11.06 9.91
CA GLU A 141 12.12 9.99 9.10
C GLU A 141 13.26 9.24 9.80
N SER A 142 13.78 9.76 10.93
CA SER A 142 14.75 9.04 11.76
C SER A 142 14.10 8.00 12.67
N ILE A 143 12.78 8.10 12.91
CA ILE A 143 12.01 7.20 13.76
C ILE A 143 11.00 6.45 12.88
N VAL A 144 11.51 5.47 12.12
CA VAL A 144 10.70 4.65 11.22
C VAL A 144 10.74 3.18 11.65
N SER A 145 9.57 2.56 11.80
CA SER A 145 9.45 1.13 12.11
C SER A 145 8.14 0.57 11.57
N PRO A 146 8.11 -0.69 11.11
CA PRO A 146 6.86 -1.39 10.79
C PRO A 146 5.95 -1.63 12.01
N SER A 147 6.47 -1.45 13.23
CA SER A 147 5.71 -1.64 14.47
C SER A 147 4.91 -0.41 14.89
N PHE A 148 4.99 0.69 14.14
CA PHE A 148 4.24 1.92 14.43
C PHE A 148 3.04 2.08 13.51
N SER A 149 1.97 2.72 14.00
CA SER A 149 0.73 2.91 13.24
C SER A 149 0.91 3.75 11.97
N GLU A 150 1.95 4.59 11.91
CA GLU A 150 2.29 5.35 10.70
C GLU A 150 2.68 4.43 9.53
N PHE A 151 3.10 3.19 9.76
CA PHE A 151 3.45 2.27 8.69
C PHE A 151 2.20 1.67 8.04
N ALA A 152 1.94 2.04 6.79
CA ALA A 152 0.78 1.58 6.03
C ALA A 152 1.05 0.28 5.25
N GLY A 153 2.31 0.03 4.87
CA GLY A 153 2.68 -1.20 4.18
C GLY A 153 3.97 -1.09 3.38
N THR A 154 4.23 -2.11 2.57
CA THR A 154 5.44 -2.23 1.76
C THR A 154 5.06 -2.68 0.35
N PHE A 155 5.68 -2.06 -0.65
CA PHE A 155 5.76 -2.62 -1.99
C PHE A 155 6.99 -3.52 -2.11
N VAL A 156 6.80 -4.73 -2.64
CA VAL A 156 7.89 -5.64 -2.97
C VAL A 156 7.73 -6.14 -4.40
N HIS A 157 8.76 -5.95 -5.21
CA HIS A 157 8.93 -6.60 -6.50
C HIS A 157 10.01 -7.68 -6.39
N ILE A 158 9.66 -8.90 -6.82
CA ILE A 158 10.61 -10.01 -6.91
C ILE A 158 11.01 -10.18 -8.38
N PRO A 159 12.33 -10.26 -8.68
CA PRO A 159 12.80 -10.53 -10.03
C PRO A 159 12.13 -11.76 -10.64
N HIS A 160 11.64 -11.61 -11.85
CA HIS A 160 11.08 -12.73 -12.64
C HIS A 160 11.58 -12.64 -14.08
N GLY A 161 11.45 -13.75 -14.82
CA GLY A 161 11.93 -13.85 -16.21
C GLY A 161 11.34 -12.78 -17.14
N LYS A 162 11.92 -12.66 -18.34
CA LYS A 162 11.61 -11.60 -19.30
C LYS A 162 10.10 -11.35 -19.44
N ARG A 163 9.70 -10.12 -19.12
CA ARG A 163 8.34 -9.59 -19.28
C ARG A 163 8.18 -9.04 -20.70
N ASP A 164 7.05 -9.33 -21.36
CA ASP A 164 6.61 -8.58 -22.53
C ASP A 164 6.12 -7.20 -22.09
N ALA A 165 6.84 -6.15 -22.52
CA ALA A 165 6.57 -4.71 -22.33
C ALA A 165 6.40 -4.19 -20.88
N ASN A 166 6.74 -2.91 -20.68
CA ASN A 166 6.68 -2.15 -19.41
C ASN A 166 5.24 -2.09 -18.84
N ARG A 167 4.82 -3.14 -18.13
CA ARG A 167 3.55 -3.15 -17.42
C ARG A 167 3.73 -2.52 -16.04
N LYS A 168 3.24 -1.29 -15.90
CA LYS A 168 3.15 -0.62 -14.60
C LYS A 168 2.21 -1.38 -13.68
N THR A 169 2.51 -1.37 -12.39
CA THR A 169 1.69 -1.97 -11.34
C THR A 169 1.22 -0.90 -10.36
N ASN A 170 0.21 -1.24 -9.56
CA ASN A 170 -0.29 -0.37 -8.50
C ASN A 170 -0.18 -1.09 -7.17
N LEU A 171 0.18 -0.36 -6.12
CA LEU A 171 0.06 -0.82 -4.73
C LEU A 171 -1.24 -0.24 -4.17
N LYS A 172 -2.03 -1.08 -3.48
CA LYS A 172 -3.27 -0.70 -2.80
C LYS A 172 -3.13 -1.06 -1.33
N LEU A 173 -3.29 -0.09 -0.44
CA LEU A 173 -3.20 -0.25 1.01
C LEU A 173 -4.48 0.29 1.65
N GLY A 174 -5.19 -0.55 2.40
CA GLY A 174 -6.30 -0.06 3.22
C GLY A 174 -5.75 0.86 4.31
N ASP A 175 -6.31 2.06 4.43
CA ASP A 175 -5.80 3.06 5.37
C ASP A 175 -6.79 3.41 6.49
N SER A 176 -8.00 2.83 6.49
CA SER A 176 -9.04 3.16 7.47
C SER A 176 -8.58 2.93 8.92
N GLU A 177 -7.93 1.81 9.21
CA GLU A 177 -7.39 1.51 10.56
C GLU A 177 -6.22 2.43 10.94
N VAL A 178 -5.35 2.73 9.97
CA VAL A 178 -4.19 3.63 10.16
C VAL A 178 -4.68 5.04 10.52
N LEU A 179 -5.70 5.54 9.83
CA LEU A 179 -6.27 6.86 10.10
C LEU A 179 -6.97 6.94 11.45
N GLU A 180 -7.58 5.84 11.91
CA GLU A 180 -8.14 5.75 13.26
C GLU A 180 -7.05 5.79 14.33
N ASP A 181 -5.99 5.01 14.16
CA ASP A 181 -4.86 4.96 15.10
C ASP A 181 -4.15 6.30 15.25
N LEU A 182 -4.02 7.04 14.15
CA LEU A 182 -3.36 8.34 14.10
C LEU A 182 -4.31 9.50 14.46
N GLU A 183 -5.57 9.22 14.80
CA GLU A 183 -6.64 10.20 15.03
C GLU A 183 -6.79 11.20 13.86
N ALA A 184 -6.60 10.73 12.62
CA ALA A 184 -6.54 11.53 11.39
C ALA A 184 -7.80 11.38 10.51
N ASP A 185 -8.81 10.61 10.92
CA ASP A 185 -10.02 10.38 10.13
C ASP A 185 -10.82 11.66 9.81
N GLY A 186 -10.65 12.71 10.62
CA GLY A 186 -11.27 14.02 10.37
C GLY A 186 -10.48 14.97 9.48
N ASP A 187 -9.27 14.59 9.07
CA ASP A 187 -8.41 15.43 8.26
C ASP A 187 -8.81 15.32 6.77
N ASP A 188 -8.86 16.44 6.06
CA ASP A 188 -9.21 16.51 4.63
C ASP A 188 -8.10 15.98 3.69
N SER A 189 -6.93 15.72 4.27
CA SER A 189 -5.71 15.37 3.57
C SER A 189 -4.73 14.72 4.53
N ILE A 190 -3.86 13.88 3.97
CA ILE A 190 -2.83 13.17 4.72
C ILE A 190 -1.47 13.35 4.05
N TRP A 191 -0.39 13.22 4.83
CA TRP A 191 0.96 13.19 4.31
C TRP A 191 1.39 11.75 4.11
N VAL A 192 1.76 11.38 2.89
CA VAL A 192 2.26 10.04 2.57
C VAL A 192 3.75 10.13 2.28
N THR A 193 4.54 9.30 2.94
CA THR A 193 5.98 9.21 2.76
C THR A 193 6.36 7.83 2.21
N LEU A 194 6.97 7.82 1.03
CA LEU A 194 7.55 6.64 0.39
C LEU A 194 9.04 6.58 0.76
N ILE A 195 9.48 5.48 1.37
CA ILE A 195 10.87 5.29 1.81
C ILE A 195 11.50 4.14 1.03
N PRO A 196 12.46 4.40 0.11
CA PRO A 196 13.18 3.34 -0.58
C PRO A 196 14.00 2.50 0.41
N ARG A 197 13.92 1.17 0.28
CA ARG A 197 14.70 0.21 1.10
C ARG A 197 15.77 -0.52 0.31
N THR A 198 15.73 -0.42 -1.01
CA THR A 198 16.69 -1.05 -1.94
C THR A 198 17.27 -0.02 -2.89
N LYS A 199 18.53 -0.19 -3.29
CA LYS A 199 19.18 0.71 -4.26
C LYS A 199 18.48 0.75 -5.61
N SER A 200 17.85 -0.35 -6.02
CA SER A 200 17.11 -0.46 -7.28
C SER A 200 15.87 0.45 -7.34
N CYS A 201 15.44 1.04 -6.21
CA CYS A 201 14.42 2.08 -6.19
C CYS A 201 14.79 3.33 -7.00
N THR A 202 16.09 3.64 -7.16
CA THR A 202 16.54 4.76 -8.01
C THR A 202 16.06 4.63 -9.47
N TYR A 203 15.83 3.40 -9.93
CA TYR A 203 15.32 3.11 -11.27
C TYR A 203 13.81 2.82 -11.30
N THR A 204 13.15 2.89 -10.13
CA THR A 204 11.69 2.74 -10.02
C THR A 204 11.02 4.08 -10.24
N VAL A 205 10.11 4.14 -11.20
CA VAL A 205 9.32 5.33 -11.50
C VAL A 205 7.90 5.13 -10.96
N ILE A 206 7.35 6.13 -10.30
CA ILE A 206 5.98 6.14 -9.79
C ILE A 206 5.23 7.26 -10.49
N ASP A 207 3.97 7.06 -10.88
CA ASP A 207 3.19 8.11 -11.54
C ASP A 207 2.51 9.04 -10.52
N GLY A 208 2.05 8.49 -9.40
CA GLY A 208 1.42 9.28 -8.36
C GLY A 208 0.80 8.46 -7.23
N LEU A 209 0.07 9.18 -6.38
CA LEU A 209 -0.68 8.66 -5.25
C LEU A 209 -2.10 9.22 -5.26
N GLN A 210 -3.07 8.39 -4.92
CA GLN A 210 -4.45 8.81 -4.74
C GLN A 210 -5.16 7.97 -3.69
N ILE A 211 -6.34 8.44 -3.26
CA ILE A 211 -7.20 7.71 -2.33
C ILE A 211 -8.50 7.35 -3.05
N GLU A 212 -8.85 6.07 -2.99
CA GLU A 212 -10.06 5.50 -3.58
C GLU A 212 -10.92 4.85 -2.49
N CYS A 213 -12.25 4.86 -2.66
CA CYS A 213 -13.16 4.04 -1.85
C CYS A 213 -13.52 2.78 -2.62
N MET A 214 -13.25 1.60 -2.06
CA MET A 214 -13.50 0.30 -2.69
C MET A 214 -14.52 -0.51 -1.88
N ARG A 215 -15.43 -1.17 -2.57
CA ARG A 215 -16.46 -2.03 -1.99
C ARG A 215 -16.10 -3.52 -2.14
#